data_AF-A0A1Q4BQP9-F1
#
_entry.id   AF-A0A1Q4BQP9-F1
#
_cell.length_a   1.000
_cell.length_b   1.000
_cell.length_c   1.000
_cell.angle_alpha   90.00
_cell.angle_beta   90.00
_cell.angle_gamma   90.00
#
_symmetry.space_group_name_H-M   'P 1'
#
loop_
_entity.id
_entity.type
_entity.pdbx_description
1 polymer ?
#
loop_
_entity_poly.entity_id
_entity_poly.type
_entity_poly.pdbx_seq_one_letter_code
_entity_poly.pdbx_strand_id
1 'polypeptide(L)' 'MKPFPWSDAIGFGLGVLKLPSETFWRMTPRELAYAIVALRGRAVPPLSRDDLTDLMQRFPDAVVEREPHGG' A
#
# COMPACT_ATOMS: atom_id res chain seq x y z
N MET A 1 8.14 19.84 -11.16
CA MET A 1 7.50 19.61 -9.83
C MET A 1 6.19 18.88 -10.06
N LYS A 2 5.88 17.83 -9.28
CA LYS A 2 4.56 17.16 -9.35
C LYS A 2 3.56 17.99 -8.53
N PRO A 3 2.34 18.27 -9.02
CA PRO A 3 1.33 18.97 -8.24
C PRO A 3 0.93 18.15 -7.01
N PHE A 4 0.48 18.84 -5.97
CA PHE A 4 -0.03 18.19 -4.76
C PHE A 4 -1.25 17.30 -5.10
N PRO A 5 -1.31 16.05 -4.62
CA PRO A 5 -2.36 15.09 -4.99
C PRO A 5 -3.66 15.35 -4.19
N TRP A 6 -4.41 16.38 -4.59
CA TRP A 6 -5.65 16.78 -3.90
C TRP A 6 -6.70 15.68 -3.78
N SER A 7 -6.88 14.88 -4.84
CA SER A 7 -7.85 13.78 -4.85
C SER A 7 -7.57 12.76 -3.74
N ASP A 8 -6.31 12.36 -3.59
CA ASP A 8 -5.90 11.39 -2.57
C ASP A 8 -6.01 11.97 -1.16
N ALA A 9 -5.60 13.24 -0.98
CA ALA A 9 -5.66 13.92 0.31
C ALA A 9 -7.12 14.08 0.80
N ILE A 10 -8.02 14.55 -0.07
CA ILE A 10 -9.44 14.73 0.25
C ILE A 10 -10.12 13.38 0.46
N GLY A 11 -9.84 12.40 -0.41
CA GLY A 11 -10.39 11.05 -0.29
C GLY A 11 -9.97 10.38 1.02
N PHE A 12 -8.72 10.56 1.44
CA PHE A 12 -8.26 10.04 2.73
C PHE A 12 -8.87 10.80 3.91
N GLY A 13 -8.80 12.14 3.91
CA GLY A 13 -9.26 12.97 5.03
C GLY A 13 -10.77 12.88 5.29
N LEU A 14 -11.58 13.04 4.24
CA LEU A 14 -13.05 13.03 4.39
C LEU A 14 -13.64 11.62 4.25
N GLY A 15 -13.02 10.76 3.42
CA GLY A 15 -13.53 9.43 3.11
C GLY A 15 -13.08 8.35 4.09
N VAL A 16 -11.79 8.28 4.41
CA VAL A 16 -11.22 7.22 5.26
C VAL A 16 -11.22 7.62 6.73
N LEU A 17 -10.65 8.78 7.05
CA LEU A 17 -10.62 9.28 8.44
C LEU A 17 -11.97 9.83 8.90
N LYS A 18 -12.91 10.07 7.97
CA LYS A 18 -14.25 10.65 8.25
C LYS A 18 -14.17 11.98 9.02
N LEU A 19 -13.13 12.79 8.76
CA LEU A 19 -13.01 14.09 9.40
C LEU A 19 -14.15 15.02 8.95
N PRO A 20 -14.70 15.84 9.86
CA PRO A 20 -15.50 16.99 9.44
C PRO A 20 -14.70 17.84 8.47
N SER A 21 -15.36 18.35 7.42
CA SER A 21 -14.71 19.13 6.36
C SER A 21 -13.89 20.31 6.90
N GLU A 22 -14.43 21.02 7.89
CA GLU A 22 -13.73 22.12 8.56
C GLU A 22 -12.44 21.69 9.25
N THR A 23 -12.44 20.52 9.90
CA THR A 23 -11.24 19.99 10.57
C THR A 23 -10.18 19.61 9.54
N PHE A 24 -10.59 18.99 8.43
CA PHE A 24 -9.68 18.70 7.32
C PHE A 24 -9.07 19.96 6.71
N TRP A 25 -9.84 21.03 6.50
CA TRP A 25 -9.30 22.25 5.92
C TRP A 25 -8.44 23.07 6.88
N ARG A 26 -8.65 22.92 8.20
CA ARG A 26 -7.82 23.56 9.23
C ARG A 26 -6.51 22.81 9.49
N MET A 27 -6.45 21.52 9.17
CA MET A 27 -5.25 20.71 9.43
C MET A 27 -4.10 21.10 8.49
N THR A 28 -2.87 20.95 8.98
CA THR A 28 -1.67 21.15 8.19
C THR A 28 -1.33 19.89 7.36
N PRO A 29 -0.61 20.03 6.23
CA PRO A 29 -0.13 18.87 5.46
C PRO A 29 0.73 17.90 6.28
N ARG A 30 1.47 18.40 7.29
CA ARG A 30 2.29 17.57 8.18
C ARG A 30 1.43 16.71 9.11
N GLU A 31 0.36 17.27 9.66
CA GLU A 31 -0.61 16.50 10.46
C GLU A 31 -1.31 15.44 9.61
N LEU A 32 -1.67 15.77 8.36
CA LEU A 32 -2.23 14.79 7.44
C LEU A 32 -1.25 13.65 7.15
N ALA A 33 0.03 13.95 6.94
CA ALA A 33 1.06 12.93 6.75
C ALA A 33 1.18 11.99 7.97
N TYR A 34 1.15 12.53 9.19
CA TYR A 34 1.16 11.72 10.40
C TYR A 34 -0.10 10.86 10.54
N ALA A 35 -1.28 11.40 10.23
CA ALA A 35 -2.53 10.64 10.27
C ALA A 35 -2.52 9.45 9.28
N ILE A 36 -1.93 9.64 8.09
CA ILE A 36 -1.74 8.56 7.11
C ILE A 36 -0.85 7.46 7.68
N VAL A 37 0.30 7.82 8.25
CA VAL A 37 1.25 6.86 8.83
C VAL A 37 0.64 6.12 10.03
N ALA A 38 -0.12 6.82 10.87
CA ALA A 38 -0.78 6.22 12.03
C ALA A 38 -1.79 5.13 11.62
N LEU A 39 -2.52 5.34 10.52
CA LEU A 39 -3.54 4.40 10.06
C LEU A 39 -2.99 3.28 9.18
N ARG A 40 -2.11 3.61 8.22
CA ARG A 40 -1.59 2.64 7.24
C ARG A 40 -0.29 1.96 7.68
N GLY A 41 0.30 2.41 8.79
CA GLY A 41 1.68 2.10 9.13
C GLY A 41 2.68 2.93 8.31
N ARG A 42 3.96 2.81 8.64
CA ARG A 42 5.02 3.40 7.81
C ARG A 42 5.04 2.70 6.46
N ALA A 43 5.19 3.48 5.39
CA ALA A 43 5.44 2.92 4.07
C ALA A 43 6.69 2.03 4.15
N VAL A 44 6.51 0.73 4.00
CA VAL A 44 7.61 -0.21 3.83
C VAL A 44 8.06 -0.08 2.38
N PRO A 45 9.38 0.08 2.11
CA PRO A 45 9.86 0.09 0.74
C PRO A 45 9.38 -1.18 0.00
N PRO A 46 9.09 -1.08 -1.31
CA PRO A 46 8.79 -2.27 -2.10
C PRO A 46 9.88 -3.32 -1.93
N LEU A 47 9.50 -4.60 -1.93
CA LEU A 47 10.44 -5.71 -1.91
C LEU A 47 11.46 -5.55 -3.03
N SER A 48 12.75 -5.69 -2.73
CA SER A 48 13.76 -5.65 -3.78
C SER A 48 13.67 -6.89 -4.67
N ARG A 49 14.27 -6.82 -5.86
CA ARG A 49 14.36 -7.98 -6.75
C ARG A 49 15.16 -9.11 -6.11
N ASP A 50 16.19 -8.76 -5.34
CA ASP A 50 17.04 -9.73 -4.67
C ASP A 50 16.28 -10.43 -3.54
N ASP A 51 15.52 -9.69 -2.73
CA ASP A 51 14.68 -10.27 -1.67
C ASP A 51 13.60 -11.18 -2.25
N LEU A 52 13.00 -10.80 -3.39
CA LEU A 52 12.05 -11.65 -4.11
C LEU A 52 12.72 -12.95 -4.60
N THR A 53 13.96 -12.85 -5.10
CA THR A 53 14.72 -14.00 -5.58
C THR A 53 15.07 -14.96 -4.44
N ASP A 54 15.46 -14.45 -3.27
CA ASP A 54 15.67 -15.26 -2.06
C ASP A 54 14.39 -16.02 -1.68
N LEU A 55 13.24 -15.35 -1.69
CA LEU A 55 11.95 -15.99 -1.39
C LEU A 55 11.62 -17.11 -2.39
N MET A 56 11.85 -16.90 -3.68
CA MET A 56 11.61 -17.92 -4.71
C MET A 56 12.50 -19.16 -4.53
N GLN A 57 13.76 -18.97 -4.10
CA GLN A 57 14.68 -20.09 -3.82
C GLN A 57 14.29 -20.85 -2.55
N ARG A 58 13.81 -20.14 -1.53
CA ARG A 58 13.41 -20.73 -0.24
C ARG A 58 12.08 -21.45 -0.31
N PHE A 59 11.18 -21.00 -1.17
CA PHE A 59 9.83 -21.55 -1.35
C PHE A 59 9.59 -21.87 -2.83
N PRO A 60 10.23 -22.91 -3.38
CA PRO A 60 10.03 -23.29 -4.78
C PRO A 60 8.62 -23.83 -4.99
N ASP A 61 7.97 -23.42 -6.09
CA ASP A 61 6.68 -23.97 -6.50
C ASP A 61 6.82 -25.46 -6.86
N ALA A 62 5.92 -26.30 -6.34
CA ALA A 62 5.90 -27.71 -6.69
C ALA A 62 5.31 -27.91 -8.09
N VAL A 63 6.04 -28.61 -8.96
CA VAL A 63 5.48 -29.10 -10.22
C VAL A 63 4.54 -30.24 -9.89
N VAL A 64 3.23 -29.98 -9.95
CA VAL A 64 2.24 -31.06 -9.95
C VAL A 64 2.29 -31.69 -11.34
N GLU A 65 2.98 -32.83 -11.47
CA GLU A 65 2.88 -33.66 -12.67
C GLU A 65 1.41 -34.06 -12.82
N ARG A 66 0.73 -33.46 -13.79
CA ARG A 66 -0.60 -33.92 -14.19
C ARG A 66 -0.40 -35.26 -14.88
N GLU A 67 -0.79 -36.35 -14.21
CA GLU A 67 -0.89 -37.64 -14.89
C GLU A 67 -1.81 -37.48 -16.12
N PRO A 68 -1.37 -37.96 -17.30
CA PRO A 68 -2.20 -37.93 -18.48
C PRO A 68 -3.41 -38.80 -18.17
N HIS A 69 -4.60 -38.20 -18.18
CA HIS A 69 -5.85 -38.93 -18.05
C HIS A 69 -5.89 -39.94 -19.21
N GLY A 70 -5.73 -41.21 -18.86
CA GLY A 70 -5.61 -42.30 -19.82
C GLY A 70 -6.89 -42.50 -20.63
N GLY A 71 -6.66 -42.70 -21.94
CA GLY A 71 -7.32 -43.66 -22.83
C GLY A 71 -8.83 -43.70 -22.90
#